data_AF-A0A7V9KG17-F1
#
_entry.id   AF-A0A7V9KG17-F1
#
_cell.length_a   1.000
_cell.length_b   1.000
_cell.length_c   1.000
_cell.angle_alpha   90.00
_cell.angle_beta   90.00
_cell.angle_gamma   90.00
#
_symmetry.space_group_name_H-M   'P 1'
#
loop_
_entity.id
_entity.type
_entity.pdbx_description
1 polymer ?
#
loop_
_entity_poly.entity_id
_entity_poly.type
_entity_poly.pdbx_seq_one_letter_code
_entity_poly.pdbx_strand_id
1 'polypeptide(L)'
;MIVKEAKAVAREWVLTQASGMPGFWGTFYHGSANWLADDATLSPTSDLDVMAVLADAELPGKPGKLIYHDVMLEVSYLSRDELRSAESVLGQYHLAGSFHVPSIIADPTGQLTTLQAAVAKDYARRRHVYRRCEDARSRVRRNLQSLREADPFPDQVAAWLFAAGVTTHLLLVAGLKNPTVRRRYEATRALLAEYGRLDFYERLLDLLGCAQMSRARAELHLTALTDAFDAAKTVGTTPFFFSADISDLARPVAIDGSRELIARGDHREAIFWMIATYARCQKVLHHDAPPASWDRFEPGFHRLLADLGIESFADLQRRGERVRDFLPPLWDVAEAIIAANPAIDGA
;
A
#
# COMPACT_ATOMS: atom_id res chain seq x y z
N MET A 1 22.63 -1.95 -2.00
CA MET A 1 22.50 -2.49 -0.64
C MET A 1 21.62 -3.73 -0.71
N ILE A 2 21.98 -4.80 -0.01
CA ILE A 2 21.12 -5.99 0.10
C ILE A 2 20.16 -5.88 1.28
N VAL A 3 19.07 -6.65 1.26
CA VAL A 3 18.02 -6.62 2.29
C VAL A 3 18.57 -6.86 3.69
N LYS A 4 19.51 -7.79 3.85
CA LYS A 4 20.14 -8.09 5.15
C LYS A 4 20.84 -6.87 5.76
N GLU A 5 21.55 -6.09 4.95
CA GLU A 5 22.24 -4.88 5.38
C GLU A 5 21.23 -3.82 5.80
N ALA A 6 20.18 -3.61 5.01
CA ALA A 6 19.12 -2.67 5.34
C ALA A 6 18.39 -3.03 6.66
N LYS A 7 18.12 -4.33 6.86
CA LYS A 7 17.59 -4.85 8.14
C LYS A 7 18.58 -4.60 9.30
N ALA A 8 19.88 -4.79 9.09
CA ALA A 8 20.85 -4.51 10.15
C ALA A 8 20.82 -3.02 10.58
N VAL A 9 20.74 -2.12 9.60
CA VAL A 9 20.63 -0.66 9.84
C VAL A 9 19.34 -0.30 10.57
N ALA A 10 18.19 -0.85 10.17
CA ALA A 10 16.93 -0.64 10.88
C ALA A 10 16.95 -1.19 12.31
N ARG A 11 17.61 -2.35 12.54
CA ARG A 11 17.79 -2.90 13.89
C ARG A 11 18.59 -1.97 14.78
N GLU A 12 19.65 -1.38 14.25
CA GLU A 12 20.44 -0.39 14.97
C GLU A 12 19.62 0.86 15.33
N TRP A 13 18.84 1.37 14.37
CA TRP A 13 17.92 2.49 14.64
C TRP A 13 16.91 2.16 15.75
N VAL A 14 16.33 0.96 15.74
CA VAL A 14 15.40 0.51 16.78
C VAL A 14 16.08 0.48 18.15
N LEU A 15 17.30 -0.07 18.23
CA LEU A 15 18.01 -0.22 19.50
C LEU A 15 18.42 1.14 20.08
N THR A 16 18.78 2.10 19.24
CA THR A 16 19.30 3.41 19.66
C THR A 16 18.22 4.47 19.87
N GLN A 17 17.11 4.41 19.11
CA GLN A 17 16.06 5.43 19.10
C GLN A 17 14.73 4.89 19.63
N ALA A 18 14.20 3.82 19.01
CA ALA A 18 12.84 3.37 19.28
C ALA A 18 12.66 2.75 20.68
N SER A 19 13.69 2.05 21.17
CA SER A 19 13.67 1.38 22.47
C SER A 19 13.45 2.33 23.67
N GLY A 20 13.79 3.62 23.50
CA GLY A 20 13.59 4.66 24.52
C GLY A 20 12.20 5.31 24.49
N MET A 21 11.32 4.93 23.56
CA MET A 21 10.00 5.53 23.45
C MET A 21 9.11 5.16 24.65
N PRO A 22 8.34 6.12 25.21
CA PRO A 22 7.34 5.80 26.23
C PRO A 22 6.37 4.73 25.75
N GLY A 23 6.10 3.74 26.60
CA GLY A 23 5.18 2.64 26.26
C GLY A 23 5.72 1.65 25.23
N PHE A 24 7.01 1.69 24.87
CA PHE A 24 7.60 0.75 23.91
C PHE A 24 7.37 -0.72 24.31
N TRP A 25 6.71 -1.47 23.43
CA TRP A 25 6.40 -2.88 23.63
C TRP A 25 7.23 -3.80 22.72
N GLY A 26 7.69 -3.27 21.57
CA GLY A 26 8.58 -3.96 20.65
C GLY A 26 8.43 -3.46 19.22
N THR A 27 9.19 -4.05 18.30
CA THR A 27 9.22 -3.67 16.88
C THR A 27 9.35 -4.88 15.96
N PHE A 28 8.83 -4.74 14.75
CA PHE A 28 8.94 -5.75 13.70
C PHE A 28 9.03 -5.11 12.31
N TYR A 29 9.63 -5.82 11.35
CA TYR A 29 9.59 -5.43 9.94
C TYR A 29 8.20 -5.63 9.36
N HIS A 30 7.77 -4.70 8.52
CA HIS A 30 6.53 -4.79 7.77
C HIS A 30 6.79 -4.77 6.26
N GLY A 31 5.74 -4.94 5.46
CA GLY A 31 5.80 -4.71 4.02
C GLY A 31 6.69 -5.70 3.27
N SER A 32 7.31 -5.22 2.19
CA SER A 32 7.99 -6.04 1.18
C SER A 32 9.25 -6.74 1.69
N ALA A 33 9.94 -6.19 2.67
CA ALA A 33 11.19 -6.74 3.21
C ALA A 33 11.04 -8.14 3.85
N ASN A 34 9.83 -8.50 4.29
CA ASN A 34 9.52 -9.83 4.81
C ASN A 34 9.36 -10.90 3.72
N TRP A 35 9.32 -10.48 2.45
CA TRP A 35 9.07 -11.36 1.30
C TRP A 35 10.26 -11.47 0.37
N LEU A 36 11.35 -10.76 0.69
CA LEU A 36 12.59 -10.79 -0.03
C LEU A 36 13.59 -11.68 0.71
N ALA A 37 14.40 -12.42 -0.05
CA ALA A 37 15.56 -13.10 0.50
C ALA A 37 16.56 -12.08 1.05
N ASP A 38 17.30 -12.46 2.08
CA ASP A 38 18.25 -11.58 2.77
C ASP A 38 19.39 -11.09 1.85
N ASP A 39 19.74 -11.87 0.83
CA ASP A 39 20.73 -11.56 -0.20
C ASP A 39 20.15 -10.80 -1.42
N ALA A 40 18.83 -10.62 -1.46
CA ALA A 40 18.19 -9.85 -2.52
C ALA A 40 18.62 -8.37 -2.46
N THR A 41 18.70 -7.73 -3.62
CA THR A 41 18.94 -6.29 -3.71
C THR A 41 17.70 -5.52 -3.27
N LEU A 42 17.86 -4.58 -2.34
CA LEU A 42 16.81 -3.63 -2.00
C LEU A 42 16.77 -2.55 -3.09
N SER A 43 15.59 -2.32 -3.70
CA SER A 43 15.45 -1.30 -4.74
C SER A 43 15.73 0.10 -4.18
N PRO A 44 16.43 0.99 -4.91
CA PRO A 44 16.56 2.40 -4.54
C PRO A 44 15.20 3.14 -4.46
N THR A 45 14.17 2.58 -5.09
CA THR A 45 12.79 3.09 -5.09
C THR A 45 11.93 2.41 -4.01
N SER A 46 12.55 1.79 -3.01
CA SER A 46 11.90 1.13 -1.89
C SER A 46 12.42 1.65 -0.55
N ASP A 47 11.51 1.68 0.41
CA ASP A 47 11.73 1.90 1.83
C ASP A 47 11.75 0.56 2.57
N LEU A 48 12.15 0.63 3.84
CA LEU A 48 12.04 -0.46 4.81
C LEU A 48 11.01 -0.08 5.87
N ASP A 49 9.85 -0.75 5.83
CA ASP A 49 8.78 -0.51 6.79
C ASP A 49 9.13 -1.09 8.17
N VAL A 50 9.08 -0.25 9.20
CA VAL A 50 9.27 -0.63 10.61
C VAL A 50 8.01 -0.28 11.38
N MET A 51 7.42 -1.28 12.04
CA MET A 51 6.30 -1.09 12.94
C MET A 51 6.81 -1.05 14.37
N ALA A 52 6.61 0.07 15.06
CA ALA A 52 6.85 0.21 16.49
C ALA A 52 5.53 0.05 17.25
N VAL A 53 5.50 -0.92 18.16
CA VAL A 53 4.31 -1.23 18.95
C VAL A 53 4.40 -0.51 20.28
N LEU A 54 3.37 0.27 20.58
CA LEU A 54 3.25 1.02 21.82
C LEU A 54 2.11 0.46 22.67
N ALA A 55 2.28 0.49 23.99
CA ALA A 55 1.29 0.00 24.95
C ALA A 55 0.01 0.85 24.97
N ASP A 56 0.13 2.13 24.60
CA ASP A 56 -0.97 3.09 24.63
C ASP A 56 -1.97 2.88 23.48
N ALA A 57 -3.24 3.17 23.76
CA ALA A 57 -4.30 3.15 22.75
C ALA A 57 -4.25 4.41 21.86
N GLU A 58 -3.83 5.53 22.42
CA GLU A 58 -3.60 6.78 21.67
C GLU A 58 -2.14 6.82 21.22
N LEU A 59 -1.94 6.66 19.91
CA LEU A 59 -0.61 6.70 19.32
C LEU A 59 -0.19 8.15 19.03
N PRO A 60 1.09 8.50 19.23
CA PRO A 60 1.61 9.79 18.80
C PRO A 60 1.55 9.93 17.28
N GLY A 61 1.72 11.16 16.79
CA GLY A 61 1.82 11.44 15.35
C GLY A 61 2.91 10.59 14.70
N LYS A 62 2.64 10.06 13.49
CA LYS A 62 3.58 9.19 12.80
C LYS A 62 4.89 9.93 12.49
N PRO A 63 6.07 9.38 12.84
CA PRO A 63 7.37 9.96 12.50
C PRO A 63 7.61 9.98 10.98
N GLY A 64 6.97 9.07 10.24
CA GLY A 64 7.01 9.06 8.78
C GLY A 64 8.30 8.45 8.22
N LYS A 65 8.80 9.04 7.13
CA LYS A 65 10.01 8.58 6.44
C LYS A 65 11.24 9.30 6.96
N LEU A 66 12.31 8.55 7.22
CA LEU A 66 13.60 9.08 7.64
C LEU A 66 14.75 8.30 7.01
N ILE A 67 15.92 8.93 6.87
CA ILE A 67 17.15 8.26 6.44
C ILE A 67 17.99 7.93 7.66
N TYR A 68 18.41 6.67 7.77
CA TYR A 68 19.38 6.20 8.77
C TYR A 68 20.43 5.35 8.05
N HIS A 69 21.71 5.73 8.13
CA HIS A 69 22.83 5.10 7.40
C HIS A 69 22.49 4.71 5.95
N ASP A 70 22.03 5.68 5.16
CA ASP A 70 21.65 5.54 3.74
C ASP A 70 20.45 4.63 3.45
N VAL A 71 19.72 4.19 4.48
CA VAL A 71 18.47 3.44 4.36
C VAL A 71 17.29 4.34 4.67
N MET A 72 16.31 4.34 3.76
CA MET A 72 15.02 4.96 4.03
C MET A 72 14.15 4.03 4.88
N LEU A 73 13.89 4.45 6.11
CA LEU A 73 12.96 3.79 7.01
C LEU A 73 11.60 4.49 6.94
N GLU A 74 10.53 3.72 6.78
CA GLU A 74 9.18 4.20 7.03
C GLU A 74 8.72 3.66 8.38
N VAL A 75 8.64 4.53 9.39
CA VAL A 75 8.28 4.14 10.75
C VAL A 75 6.81 4.46 10.99
N SER A 76 6.04 3.41 11.31
CA SER A 76 4.65 3.52 11.72
C SER A 76 4.46 2.99 13.14
N TYR A 77 3.49 3.57 13.85
CA TYR A 77 3.08 3.08 15.15
C TYR A 77 1.86 2.18 15.05
N LEU A 78 1.84 1.16 15.91
CA LEU A 78 0.74 0.23 16.08
C LEU A 78 0.41 0.13 17.57
N SER A 79 -0.87 0.12 17.93
CA SER A 79 -1.22 -0.14 19.33
C SER A 79 -1.06 -1.62 19.64
N ARG A 80 -0.57 -1.94 20.83
CA ARG A 80 -0.55 -3.32 21.35
C ARG A 80 -1.93 -3.97 21.27
N ASP A 81 -3.00 -3.16 21.36
CA ASP A 81 -4.37 -3.65 21.27
C ASP A 81 -4.72 -4.32 19.94
N GLU A 82 -4.03 -3.96 18.86
CA GLU A 82 -4.20 -4.59 17.55
C GLU A 82 -3.52 -5.97 17.49
N LEU A 83 -2.62 -6.27 18.42
CA LEU A 83 -1.83 -7.50 18.54
C LEU A 83 -2.25 -8.41 19.70
N ARG A 84 -3.45 -8.20 20.27
CA ARG A 84 -3.95 -8.95 21.45
C ARG A 84 -3.94 -10.46 21.30
N SER A 85 -4.12 -11.00 20.09
CA SER A 85 -4.12 -12.44 19.86
C SER A 85 -3.71 -12.83 18.44
N ALA A 86 -3.14 -14.03 18.30
CA ALA A 86 -2.81 -14.61 17.01
C ALA A 86 -4.04 -14.71 16.10
N GLU A 87 -5.20 -15.08 16.65
CA GLU A 87 -6.46 -15.17 15.90
C GLU A 87 -6.91 -13.82 15.33
N SER A 88 -6.68 -12.72 16.06
CA SER A 88 -6.96 -11.37 15.55
C SER A 88 -6.03 -11.04 14.37
N VAL A 89 -4.72 -11.21 14.57
CA VAL A 89 -3.70 -10.90 13.55
C VAL A 89 -3.88 -11.77 12.31
N LEU A 90 -4.13 -13.07 12.47
CA LEU A 90 -4.37 -14.02 11.37
C LEU A 90 -5.55 -13.64 10.49
N GLY A 91 -6.53 -12.89 11.02
CA GLY A 91 -7.68 -12.41 10.29
C GLY A 91 -7.47 -11.07 9.57
N GLN A 92 -6.40 -10.34 9.87
CA GLN A 92 -6.12 -9.03 9.27
C GLN A 92 -5.24 -9.18 8.04
N TYR A 93 -5.75 -8.82 6.86
CA TYR A 93 -5.04 -9.11 5.60
C TYR A 93 -3.73 -8.34 5.47
N HIS A 94 -3.67 -7.14 6.03
CA HIS A 94 -2.51 -6.25 5.94
C HIS A 94 -1.44 -6.62 6.98
N LEU A 95 -1.83 -7.12 8.15
CA LEU A 95 -0.92 -7.35 9.27
C LEU A 95 -0.35 -8.77 9.33
N ALA A 96 -1.14 -9.79 9.01
CA ALA A 96 -0.75 -11.20 9.15
C ALA A 96 0.56 -11.54 8.43
N GLY A 97 0.77 -10.96 7.24
CA GLY A 97 1.98 -11.16 6.45
C GLY A 97 3.26 -10.66 7.14
N SER A 98 3.15 -9.80 8.15
CA SER A 98 4.31 -9.37 8.95
C SER A 98 4.80 -10.45 9.90
N PHE A 99 3.94 -11.40 10.28
CA PHE A 99 4.23 -12.39 11.32
C PHE A 99 4.35 -13.83 10.79
N HIS A 100 4.25 -14.02 9.47
CA HIS A 100 4.33 -15.35 8.86
C HIS A 100 5.76 -15.91 8.77
N VAL A 101 6.76 -15.04 8.87
CA VAL A 101 8.20 -15.34 8.87
C VAL A 101 8.89 -14.54 9.99
N PRO A 102 10.14 -14.89 10.36
CA PRO A 102 10.93 -14.10 11.31
C PRO A 102 11.08 -12.63 10.89
N SER A 103 10.44 -11.73 11.62
CA SER A 103 10.41 -10.29 11.35
C SER A 103 10.61 -9.41 12.60
N ILE A 104 10.53 -9.99 13.79
CA ILE A 104 10.73 -9.26 15.05
C ILE A 104 12.15 -8.66 15.10
N ILE A 105 12.22 -7.36 15.43
CA ILE A 105 13.47 -6.61 15.57
C ILE A 105 13.84 -6.50 17.05
N ALA A 106 12.89 -6.10 17.90
CA ALA A 106 13.03 -6.03 19.35
C ALA A 106 11.74 -6.51 20.02
N ASP A 107 11.89 -7.30 21.09
CA ASP A 107 10.79 -7.87 21.86
C ASP A 107 11.18 -8.02 23.34
N PRO A 108 11.13 -6.91 24.11
CA PRO A 108 11.53 -6.93 25.52
C PRO A 108 10.74 -7.90 26.39
N THR A 109 9.53 -8.28 25.97
CA THR A 109 8.60 -9.11 26.76
C THR A 109 8.53 -10.56 26.30
N GLY A 110 9.07 -10.90 25.12
CA GLY A 110 8.90 -12.20 24.47
C GLY A 110 7.51 -12.41 23.84
N GLN A 111 6.60 -11.45 23.97
CA GLN A 111 5.21 -11.59 23.53
C GLN A 111 5.07 -11.47 22.02
N LEU A 112 5.86 -10.60 21.36
CA LEU A 112 5.86 -10.51 19.90
C LEU A 112 6.38 -11.80 19.24
N THR A 113 7.42 -12.39 19.82
CA THR A 113 8.00 -13.64 19.34
C THR A 113 7.01 -14.80 19.51
N THR A 114 6.32 -14.84 20.66
CA THR A 114 5.25 -15.81 20.92
C THR A 114 4.11 -15.66 19.91
N LEU A 115 3.68 -14.41 19.66
CA LEU A 115 2.64 -14.10 18.68
C LEU A 115 3.07 -14.50 17.27
N GLN A 116 4.30 -14.17 16.86
CA GLN A 116 4.84 -14.55 15.55
C GLN A 116 4.83 -16.06 15.36
N ALA A 117 5.30 -16.83 16.34
CA ALA A 117 5.30 -18.30 16.24
C ALA A 117 3.88 -18.86 16.06
N ALA A 118 2.89 -18.31 16.77
CA ALA A 118 1.50 -18.72 16.64
C ALA A 118 0.89 -18.34 15.28
N VAL A 119 1.17 -17.12 14.78
CA VAL A 119 0.69 -16.67 13.47
C VAL A 119 1.36 -17.46 12.35
N ALA A 120 2.68 -17.64 12.37
CA ALA A 120 3.42 -18.39 11.34
C ALA A 120 2.90 -19.83 11.19
N LYS A 121 2.63 -20.52 12.30
CA LYS A 121 2.10 -21.89 12.31
C LYS A 121 0.76 -22.01 11.57
N ASP A 122 -0.11 -21.02 11.75
CA ASP A 122 -1.49 -21.07 11.27
C ASP A 122 -1.71 -20.16 10.04
N TYR A 123 -0.68 -19.44 9.57
CA TYR A 123 -0.78 -18.43 8.52
C TYR A 123 -1.45 -18.99 7.27
N ALA A 124 -0.97 -20.12 6.77
CA ALA A 124 -1.45 -20.73 5.54
C ALA A 124 -2.74 -21.56 5.70
N ARG A 125 -3.31 -21.68 6.92
CA ARG A 125 -4.52 -22.48 7.10
C ARG A 125 -5.69 -21.89 6.36
N ARG A 126 -6.45 -22.73 5.66
CA ARG A 126 -7.56 -22.32 4.80
C ARG A 126 -8.53 -21.36 5.49
N ARG A 127 -8.97 -21.68 6.71
CA ARG A 127 -9.89 -20.83 7.49
C ARG A 127 -9.36 -19.39 7.69
N HIS A 128 -8.05 -19.22 7.90
CA HIS A 128 -7.44 -17.91 8.11
C HIS A 128 -7.22 -17.18 6.78
N VAL A 129 -6.92 -17.90 5.70
CA VAL A 129 -6.86 -17.30 4.35
C VAL A 129 -8.23 -16.73 3.96
N TYR A 130 -9.30 -17.51 4.14
CA TYR A 130 -10.68 -17.02 3.91
C TYR A 130 -11.00 -15.79 4.75
N ARG A 131 -10.64 -15.81 6.04
CA ARG A 131 -10.88 -14.67 6.94
C ARG A 131 -10.15 -13.41 6.47
N ARG A 132 -8.91 -13.52 6.00
CA ARG A 132 -8.17 -12.37 5.44
C ARG A 132 -8.76 -11.89 4.11
N CYS A 133 -9.22 -12.80 3.25
CA CYS A 133 -9.92 -12.42 2.02
C CYS A 133 -11.19 -11.63 2.34
N GLU A 134 -11.94 -12.04 3.38
CA GLU A 134 -13.12 -11.31 3.86
C GLU A 134 -12.75 -9.92 4.40
N ASP A 135 -11.66 -9.80 5.16
CA ASP A 135 -11.19 -8.49 5.65
C ASP A 135 -10.80 -7.56 4.50
N ALA A 136 -10.12 -8.07 3.47
CA ALA A 136 -9.81 -7.31 2.26
C ALA A 136 -11.09 -6.87 1.52
N ARG A 137 -12.06 -7.78 1.34
CA ARG A 137 -13.38 -7.47 0.75
C ARG A 137 -14.14 -6.42 1.55
N SER A 138 -14.11 -6.53 2.88
CA SER A 138 -14.72 -5.57 3.78
C SER A 138 -14.04 -4.20 3.68
N ARG A 139 -12.71 -4.16 3.49
CA ARG A 139 -11.99 -2.91 3.25
C ARG A 139 -12.40 -2.24 1.94
N VAL A 140 -12.61 -2.99 0.85
CA VAL A 140 -13.17 -2.44 -0.40
C VAL A 140 -14.51 -1.77 -0.11
N ARG A 141 -15.43 -2.47 0.58
CA ARG A 141 -16.76 -1.93 0.91
C ARG A 141 -16.69 -0.67 1.77
N ARG A 142 -15.85 -0.65 2.80
CA ARG A 142 -15.65 0.53 3.67
C ARG A 142 -15.13 1.74 2.89
N ASN A 143 -14.17 1.55 1.99
CA ASN A 143 -13.67 2.64 1.14
C ASN A 143 -14.75 3.18 0.19
N LEU A 144 -15.61 2.32 -0.36
CA LEU A 144 -16.74 2.77 -1.18
C LEU A 144 -17.81 3.50 -0.36
N GLN A 145 -18.04 3.08 0.89
CA GLN A 145 -18.97 3.74 1.81
C GLN A 145 -18.47 5.11 2.28
N SER A 146 -17.16 5.36 2.27
CA SER A 146 -16.59 6.67 2.60
C SER A 146 -16.66 7.68 1.45
N LEU A 147 -17.12 7.30 0.26
CA LEU A 147 -17.25 8.20 -0.87
C LEU A 147 -18.41 9.19 -0.64
N ARG A 148 -18.10 10.48 -0.45
CA ARG A 148 -19.09 11.54 -0.17
C ARG A 148 -18.87 12.75 -1.09
N GLU A 149 -19.94 13.28 -1.65
CA GLU A 149 -19.89 14.44 -2.56
C GLU A 149 -19.37 15.71 -1.88
N ALA A 150 -19.59 15.84 -0.58
CA ALA A 150 -19.16 16.99 0.21
C ALA A 150 -17.64 17.01 0.51
N ASP A 151 -16.94 15.89 0.34
CA ASP A 151 -15.50 15.82 0.59
C ASP A 151 -14.73 16.50 -0.55
N PRO A 152 -13.51 17.03 -0.33
CA PRO A 152 -12.68 17.55 -1.42
C PRO A 152 -12.46 16.50 -2.51
N PHE A 153 -12.50 16.90 -3.79
CA PHE A 153 -12.41 15.97 -4.92
C PHE A 153 -11.20 15.00 -4.86
N PRO A 154 -9.98 15.41 -4.46
CA PRO A 154 -8.87 14.47 -4.27
C PRO A 154 -9.13 13.37 -3.23
N ASP A 155 -9.88 13.67 -2.16
CA ASP A 155 -10.25 12.70 -1.13
C ASP A 155 -11.33 11.72 -1.66
N GLN A 156 -12.27 12.21 -2.47
CA GLN A 156 -13.24 11.36 -3.18
C GLN A 156 -12.54 10.37 -4.12
N VAL A 157 -11.58 10.86 -4.92
CA VAL A 157 -10.76 10.05 -5.82
C VAL A 157 -9.97 9.00 -5.03
N ALA A 158 -9.37 9.38 -3.89
CA ALA A 158 -8.64 8.45 -3.05
C ALA A 158 -9.54 7.32 -2.51
N ALA A 159 -10.75 7.63 -2.06
CA ALA A 159 -11.72 6.64 -1.57
C ALA A 159 -12.02 5.57 -2.63
N TRP A 160 -12.36 5.99 -3.86
CA TRP A 160 -12.57 5.07 -4.98
C TRP A 160 -11.28 4.30 -5.34
N LEU A 161 -10.16 5.01 -5.49
CA LEU A 161 -8.89 4.43 -5.93
C LEU A 161 -8.46 3.30 -5.00
N PHE A 162 -8.51 3.51 -3.69
CA PHE A 162 -8.15 2.48 -2.72
C PHE A 162 -9.20 1.36 -2.64
N ALA A 163 -10.47 1.62 -2.93
CA ALA A 163 -11.45 0.53 -3.10
C ALA A 163 -11.08 -0.37 -4.28
N ALA A 164 -10.81 0.22 -5.46
CA ALA A 164 -10.39 -0.51 -6.65
C ALA A 164 -9.05 -1.23 -6.43
N GLY A 165 -8.06 -0.58 -5.83
CA GLY A 165 -6.74 -1.18 -5.55
C GLY A 165 -6.78 -2.36 -4.58
N VAL A 166 -7.63 -2.33 -3.56
CA VAL A 166 -7.72 -3.43 -2.58
C VAL A 166 -8.31 -4.71 -3.21
N THR A 167 -8.96 -4.64 -4.38
CA THR A 167 -9.37 -5.84 -5.11
C THR A 167 -8.18 -6.76 -5.44
N THR A 168 -7.00 -6.19 -5.72
CA THR A 168 -5.78 -6.98 -5.95
C THR A 168 -5.30 -7.64 -4.66
N HIS A 169 -5.47 -6.98 -3.51
CA HIS A 169 -5.06 -7.53 -2.21
C HIS A 169 -5.82 -8.82 -1.90
N LEU A 170 -7.10 -8.89 -2.25
CA LEU A 170 -7.93 -10.08 -2.05
C LEU A 170 -7.31 -11.30 -2.75
N LEU A 171 -6.91 -11.15 -4.03
CA LEU A 171 -6.26 -12.21 -4.80
C LEU A 171 -4.88 -12.55 -4.24
N LEU A 172 -4.07 -11.55 -3.90
CA LEU A 172 -2.73 -11.76 -3.33
C LEU A 172 -2.81 -12.55 -2.02
N VAL A 173 -3.78 -12.23 -1.15
CA VAL A 173 -4.02 -12.97 0.09
C VAL A 173 -4.43 -14.41 -0.20
N ALA A 174 -5.34 -14.64 -1.14
CA ALA A 174 -5.74 -15.97 -1.58
C ALA A 174 -4.54 -16.79 -2.10
N GLY A 175 -3.59 -16.13 -2.75
CA GLY A 175 -2.34 -16.73 -3.24
C GLY A 175 -1.20 -16.81 -2.22
N LEU A 176 -1.43 -16.42 -0.95
CA LEU A 176 -0.38 -16.28 0.07
C LEU A 176 0.81 -15.40 -0.37
N LYS A 177 0.55 -14.36 -1.16
CA LYS A 177 1.54 -13.37 -1.60
C LYS A 177 1.39 -12.08 -0.79
N ASN A 178 2.42 -11.23 -0.79
CA ASN A 178 2.37 -9.93 -0.12
C ASN A 178 1.27 -9.02 -0.70
N PRO A 179 0.22 -8.64 0.06
CA PRO A 179 -0.84 -7.79 -0.45
C PRO A 179 -0.50 -6.30 -0.40
N THR A 180 0.46 -5.85 0.40
CA THR A 180 0.70 -4.41 0.64
C THR A 180 1.80 -3.81 -0.24
N VAL A 181 2.37 -4.59 -1.16
CA VAL A 181 3.48 -4.14 -2.01
C VAL A 181 3.05 -3.04 -3.00
N ARG A 182 3.93 -2.05 -3.24
CA ARG A 182 3.75 -1.02 -4.28
C ARG A 182 3.42 -1.66 -5.64
N ARG A 183 4.11 -2.74 -5.97
CA ARG A 183 3.97 -3.52 -7.22
C ARG A 183 2.79 -4.50 -7.22
N ARG A 184 1.70 -4.21 -6.46
CA ARG A 184 0.57 -5.13 -6.26
C ARG A 184 -0.07 -5.60 -7.57
N TYR A 185 -0.17 -4.74 -8.58
CA TYR A 185 -0.76 -5.11 -9.87
C TYR A 185 0.10 -6.12 -10.60
N GLU A 186 1.43 -5.91 -10.66
CA GLU A 186 2.36 -6.88 -11.24
C GLU A 186 2.39 -8.20 -10.48
N ALA A 187 2.39 -8.14 -9.15
CA ALA A 187 2.31 -9.33 -8.31
C ALA A 187 1.01 -10.11 -8.56
N THR A 188 -0.09 -9.40 -8.80
CA THR A 188 -1.40 -10.00 -9.12
C THR A 188 -1.41 -10.57 -10.53
N ARG A 189 -0.78 -9.89 -11.51
CA ARG A 189 -0.58 -10.41 -12.87
C ARG A 189 0.19 -11.72 -12.85
N ALA A 190 1.30 -11.77 -12.10
CA ALA A 190 2.11 -12.97 -11.93
C ALA A 190 1.30 -14.09 -11.28
N LEU A 191 0.59 -13.79 -10.18
CA LEU A 191 -0.30 -14.75 -9.52
C LEU A 191 -1.37 -15.28 -10.50
N LEU A 192 -2.10 -14.41 -11.19
CA LEU A 192 -3.15 -14.85 -12.12
C LEU A 192 -2.58 -15.66 -13.29
N ALA A 193 -1.35 -15.40 -13.72
CA ALA A 193 -0.64 -16.24 -14.69
C ALA A 193 -0.40 -17.65 -14.16
N GLU A 194 0.04 -17.80 -12.91
CA GLU A 194 0.25 -19.11 -12.25
C GLU A 194 -1.02 -19.98 -12.27
N TYR A 195 -2.20 -19.36 -12.22
CA TYR A 195 -3.51 -20.05 -12.21
C TYR A 195 -4.25 -20.02 -13.56
N GLY A 196 -3.62 -19.53 -14.64
CA GLY A 196 -4.23 -19.47 -15.97
C GLY A 196 -5.47 -18.58 -16.03
N ARG A 197 -5.40 -17.37 -15.44
CA ARG A 197 -6.50 -16.38 -15.31
C ARG A 197 -6.06 -14.96 -15.72
N LEU A 198 -5.17 -14.84 -16.71
CA LEU A 198 -4.67 -13.54 -17.18
C LEU A 198 -5.77 -12.65 -17.79
N ASP A 199 -6.83 -13.25 -18.33
CA ASP A 199 -8.03 -12.54 -18.77
C ASP A 199 -8.70 -11.75 -17.63
N PHE A 200 -8.66 -12.29 -16.41
CA PHE A 200 -9.17 -11.63 -15.22
C PHE A 200 -8.33 -10.40 -14.82
N TYR A 201 -7.03 -10.41 -15.13
CA TYR A 201 -6.14 -9.29 -14.84
C TYR A 201 -6.52 -8.02 -15.62
N GLU A 202 -6.89 -8.16 -16.89
CA GLU A 202 -7.32 -7.01 -17.70
C GLU A 202 -8.60 -6.37 -17.15
N ARG A 203 -9.50 -7.16 -16.54
CA ARG A 203 -10.68 -6.64 -15.84
C ARG A 203 -10.32 -5.82 -14.60
N LEU A 204 -9.24 -6.17 -13.87
CA LEU A 204 -8.75 -5.39 -12.74
C LEU A 204 -8.19 -4.03 -13.18
N LEU A 205 -7.47 -3.98 -14.30
CA LEU A 205 -6.99 -2.71 -14.87
C LEU A 205 -8.14 -1.84 -15.39
N ASP A 206 -9.20 -2.46 -15.93
CA ASP A 206 -10.41 -1.75 -16.36
C ASP A 206 -11.16 -1.11 -15.19
N LEU A 207 -11.16 -1.71 -13.99
CA LEU A 207 -11.72 -1.07 -12.79
C LEU A 207 -11.06 0.27 -12.50
N LEU A 208 -9.73 0.37 -12.67
CA LEU A 208 -8.97 1.62 -12.58
C LEU A 208 -9.17 2.55 -13.79
N GLY A 209 -9.73 2.04 -14.89
CA GLY A 209 -9.85 2.77 -16.15
C GLY A 209 -8.54 2.85 -16.95
N CYS A 210 -7.48 2.15 -16.53
CA CYS A 210 -6.17 2.24 -17.16
C CYS A 210 -5.83 1.11 -18.13
N ALA A 211 -6.77 0.20 -18.43
CA ALA A 211 -6.54 -0.94 -19.33
C ALA A 211 -6.01 -0.52 -20.72
N GLN A 212 -6.45 0.63 -21.23
CA GLN A 212 -6.06 1.21 -22.52
C GLN A 212 -5.07 2.38 -22.40
N MET A 213 -4.53 2.63 -21.21
CA MET A 213 -3.55 3.69 -21.00
C MET A 213 -2.29 3.36 -21.81
N SER A 214 -1.86 4.29 -22.67
CA SER A 214 -0.63 4.12 -23.44
C SER A 214 0.59 4.60 -22.67
N ARG A 215 1.76 4.07 -23.00
CA ARG A 215 3.04 4.48 -22.40
C ARG A 215 3.28 5.99 -22.54
N ALA A 216 3.13 6.53 -23.75
CA ALA A 216 3.34 7.95 -24.03
C ALA A 216 2.42 8.85 -23.18
N ARG A 217 1.17 8.40 -22.94
CA ARG A 217 0.22 9.16 -22.13
C ARG A 217 0.54 9.08 -20.65
N ALA A 218 0.96 7.92 -20.15
CA ALA A 218 1.47 7.78 -18.79
C ALA A 218 2.72 8.64 -18.54
N GLU A 219 3.66 8.73 -19.50
CA GLU A 219 4.85 9.58 -19.41
C GLU A 219 4.49 11.07 -19.32
N LEU A 220 3.50 11.52 -20.10
CA LEU A 220 2.99 12.89 -20.03
C LEU A 220 2.39 13.20 -18.65
N HIS A 221 1.56 12.30 -18.13
CA HIS A 221 0.96 12.46 -16.81
C HIS A 221 1.98 12.41 -15.68
N LEU A 222 3.01 11.56 -15.80
CA LEU A 222 4.09 11.50 -14.82
C LEU A 222 4.88 12.81 -14.80
N THR A 223 5.06 13.46 -15.95
CA THR A 223 5.71 14.77 -16.03
C THR A 223 4.90 15.83 -15.28
N ALA A 224 3.59 15.92 -15.55
CA ALA A 224 2.71 16.85 -14.85
C ALA A 224 2.62 16.59 -13.33
N LEU A 225 2.58 15.31 -12.94
CA LEU A 225 2.65 14.89 -11.54
C LEU A 225 3.98 15.31 -10.90
N THR A 226 5.10 15.17 -11.59
CA THR A 226 6.43 15.53 -11.07
C THR A 226 6.47 17.02 -10.74
N ASP A 227 5.95 17.87 -11.62
CA ASP A 227 5.88 19.33 -11.38
C ASP A 227 5.00 19.66 -10.17
N ALA A 228 3.84 19.02 -10.05
CA ALA A 228 2.94 19.21 -8.91
C ALA A 228 3.54 18.69 -7.60
N PHE A 229 4.28 17.58 -7.64
CA PHE A 229 4.99 17.02 -6.49
C PHE A 229 6.10 17.96 -6.01
N ASP A 230 6.94 18.42 -6.93
CA ASP A 230 8.04 19.32 -6.62
C ASP A 230 7.54 20.68 -6.11
N ALA A 231 6.35 21.13 -6.52
CA ALA A 231 5.68 22.27 -5.90
C ALA A 231 5.12 21.94 -4.49
N ALA A 232 4.33 20.87 -4.36
CA ALA A 232 3.67 20.50 -3.11
C ALA A 232 4.66 20.28 -1.97
N LYS A 233 5.81 19.63 -2.22
CA LYS A 233 6.83 19.38 -1.19
C LYS A 233 7.47 20.65 -0.64
N THR A 234 7.43 21.76 -1.38
CA THR A 234 8.04 23.04 -0.95
C THR A 234 7.14 23.89 -0.08
N VAL A 235 5.82 23.66 -0.15
CA VAL A 235 4.81 24.43 0.58
C VAL A 235 4.17 23.63 1.73
N GLY A 236 4.28 22.31 1.72
CA GLY A 236 3.64 21.43 2.70
C GLY A 236 4.11 21.69 4.13
N THR A 237 3.20 22.19 4.97
CA THR A 237 3.43 22.45 6.39
C THR A 237 2.36 21.80 7.26
N THR A 238 1.16 21.57 6.72
CA THR A 238 0.06 20.94 7.44
C THR A 238 0.26 19.43 7.55
N PRO A 239 0.16 18.84 8.77
CA PRO A 239 0.34 17.41 8.97
C PRO A 239 -0.89 16.62 8.52
N PHE A 240 -1.00 16.36 7.22
CA PHE A 240 -1.99 15.42 6.68
C PHE A 240 -1.56 13.97 6.88
N PHE A 241 -2.54 13.06 6.87
CA PHE A 241 -2.27 11.64 6.71
C PHE A 241 -1.47 11.41 5.42
N PHE A 242 -0.31 10.77 5.53
CA PHE A 242 0.70 10.61 4.47
C PHE A 242 1.41 11.88 3.98
N SER A 243 1.49 12.95 4.78
CA SER A 243 2.27 14.14 4.43
C SER A 243 3.75 13.82 4.15
N ALA A 244 4.33 12.86 4.87
CA ALA A 244 5.70 12.40 4.68
C ALA A 244 5.96 11.82 3.27
N ASP A 245 4.92 11.38 2.56
CA ASP A 245 5.02 10.87 1.18
C ASP A 245 5.24 11.98 0.14
N ILE A 246 5.08 13.25 0.53
CA ILE A 246 5.33 14.43 -0.31
C ILE A 246 6.54 15.18 0.26
N SER A 247 7.72 14.60 0.06
CA SER A 247 8.99 15.12 0.55
C SER A 247 10.13 14.78 -0.40
N ASP A 248 11.29 15.41 -0.23
CA ASP A 248 12.51 15.03 -0.96
C ASP A 248 12.89 13.57 -0.71
N LEU A 249 12.70 13.09 0.52
CA LEU A 249 12.96 11.70 0.90
C LEU A 249 12.03 10.72 0.17
N ALA A 250 10.75 11.07 0.01
CA ALA A 250 9.77 10.20 -0.63
C ALA A 250 9.83 10.24 -2.16
N ARG A 251 10.46 11.25 -2.75
CA ARG A 251 10.49 11.46 -4.21
C ARG A 251 10.99 10.24 -5.00
N PRO A 252 12.07 9.53 -4.60
CA PRO A 252 12.50 8.31 -5.29
C PRO A 252 11.43 7.21 -5.30
N VAL A 253 10.65 7.06 -4.22
CA VAL A 253 9.56 6.08 -4.14
C VAL A 253 8.39 6.53 -4.99
N ALA A 254 7.94 7.78 -4.83
CA ALA A 254 6.72 8.29 -5.42
C ALA A 254 6.84 8.51 -6.93
N ILE A 255 7.90 9.21 -7.36
CA ILE A 255 8.13 9.63 -8.75
C ILE A 255 8.99 8.62 -9.49
N ASP A 256 10.20 8.34 -8.99
CA ASP A 256 11.14 7.48 -9.74
C ASP A 256 10.68 6.03 -9.77
N GLY A 257 10.02 5.55 -8.71
CA GLY A 257 9.32 4.27 -8.71
C GLY A 257 8.23 4.17 -9.79
N SER A 258 7.49 5.26 -10.09
CA SER A 258 6.52 5.27 -11.20
C SER A 258 7.23 5.33 -12.56
N ARG A 259 8.33 6.08 -12.66
CA ARG A 259 9.17 6.17 -13.87
C ARG A 259 9.75 4.82 -14.25
N GLU A 260 10.25 4.06 -13.27
CA GLU A 260 10.80 2.71 -13.45
C GLU A 260 9.75 1.76 -14.05
N LEU A 261 8.51 1.77 -13.51
CA LEU A 261 7.40 0.97 -14.01
C LEU A 261 7.09 1.27 -15.48
N ILE A 262 7.00 2.55 -15.83
CA ILE A 262 6.73 2.97 -17.20
C ILE A 262 7.87 2.53 -18.14
N ALA A 263 9.12 2.73 -17.72
CA ALA A 263 10.29 2.43 -18.54
C ALA A 263 10.36 0.95 -18.94
N ARG A 264 9.99 0.04 -18.04
CA ARG A 264 9.97 -1.42 -18.28
C ARG A 264 8.69 -1.94 -18.94
N GLY A 265 7.73 -1.08 -19.24
CA GLY A 265 6.49 -1.44 -19.93
C GLY A 265 5.27 -1.64 -19.02
N ASP A 266 5.40 -1.52 -17.70
CA ASP A 266 4.30 -1.62 -16.72
C ASP A 266 3.62 -0.25 -16.48
N HIS A 267 3.41 0.50 -17.56
CA HIS A 267 2.87 1.85 -17.53
C HIS A 267 1.42 1.91 -17.05
N ARG A 268 0.62 0.85 -17.27
CA ARG A 268 -0.78 0.77 -16.82
C ARG A 268 -0.85 0.59 -15.31
N GLU A 269 0.07 -0.19 -14.75
CA GLU A 269 0.22 -0.49 -13.34
C GLU A 269 0.72 0.72 -12.54
N ALA A 270 1.55 1.57 -13.17
CA ALA A 270 2.03 2.82 -12.57
C ALA A 270 0.91 3.80 -12.22
N ILE A 271 -0.20 3.77 -12.96
CA ILE A 271 -1.30 4.74 -12.85
C ILE A 271 -1.89 4.78 -11.45
N PHE A 272 -2.03 3.65 -10.76
CA PHE A 272 -2.54 3.63 -9.39
C PHE A 272 -1.75 4.59 -8.49
N TRP A 273 -0.42 4.45 -8.48
CA TRP A 273 0.43 5.24 -7.60
C TRP A 273 0.60 6.68 -8.07
N MET A 274 0.51 6.90 -9.39
CA MET A 274 0.47 8.25 -9.93
C MET A 274 -0.75 9.00 -9.40
N ILE A 275 -1.97 8.43 -9.47
CA ILE A 275 -3.19 9.07 -8.94
C ILE A 275 -3.08 9.27 -7.43
N ALA A 276 -2.65 8.24 -6.68
CA ALA A 276 -2.53 8.34 -5.22
C ALA A 276 -1.57 9.47 -4.81
N THR A 277 -0.44 9.60 -5.50
CA THR A 277 0.53 10.68 -5.27
C THR A 277 -0.07 12.02 -5.68
N TYR A 278 -0.71 12.10 -6.84
CA TYR A 278 -1.28 13.34 -7.35
C TYR A 278 -2.37 13.88 -6.41
N ALA A 279 -3.27 13.02 -5.93
CA ALA A 279 -4.32 13.41 -4.99
C ALA A 279 -3.74 13.98 -3.69
N ARG A 280 -2.66 13.39 -3.18
CA ARG A 280 -1.93 13.92 -2.01
C ARG A 280 -1.27 15.27 -2.31
N CYS A 281 -0.65 15.44 -3.48
CA CYS A 281 -0.11 16.74 -3.91
C CYS A 281 -1.21 17.80 -3.98
N GLN A 282 -2.38 17.49 -4.57
CA GLN A 282 -3.51 18.42 -4.64
C GLN A 282 -4.01 18.81 -3.25
N LYS A 283 -4.08 17.85 -2.31
CA LYS A 283 -4.46 18.14 -0.92
C LYS A 283 -3.52 19.13 -0.25
N VAL A 284 -2.21 18.93 -0.41
CA VAL A 284 -1.19 19.87 0.10
C VAL A 284 -1.32 21.23 -0.58
N LEU A 285 -1.40 21.28 -1.90
CA LEU A 285 -1.47 22.53 -2.65
C LEU A 285 -2.74 23.34 -2.34
N HIS A 286 -3.89 22.68 -2.21
CA HIS A 286 -5.15 23.34 -1.86
C HIS A 286 -5.16 23.93 -0.45
N HIS A 287 -4.43 23.33 0.48
CA HIS A 287 -4.42 23.81 1.85
C HIS A 287 -3.30 24.79 2.15
N ASP A 288 -2.09 24.53 1.63
CA ASP A 288 -0.88 25.23 2.05
C ASP A 288 -0.33 26.19 0.97
N ALA A 289 -0.77 26.09 -0.29
CA ALA A 289 -0.29 26.96 -1.36
C ALA A 289 -1.23 28.16 -1.63
N PRO A 290 -0.69 29.28 -2.16
CA PRO A 290 -1.52 30.38 -2.66
C PRO A 290 -2.47 29.92 -3.77
N PRO A 291 -3.67 30.52 -3.92
CA PRO A 291 -4.67 30.11 -4.92
C PRO A 291 -4.15 30.05 -6.37
N ALA A 292 -3.21 30.92 -6.75
CA ALA A 292 -2.58 30.90 -8.07
C ALA A 292 -1.84 29.58 -8.39
N SER A 293 -1.45 28.81 -7.37
CA SER A 293 -0.87 27.48 -7.55
C SER A 293 -1.91 26.45 -8.01
N TRP A 294 -3.18 26.64 -7.66
CA TRP A 294 -4.27 25.72 -8.01
C TRP A 294 -4.49 25.74 -9.52
N ASP A 295 -4.64 26.95 -10.09
CA ASP A 295 -4.78 27.17 -11.55
C ASP A 295 -3.67 26.50 -12.36
N ARG A 296 -2.46 26.40 -11.79
CA ARG A 296 -1.31 25.79 -12.46
C ARG A 296 -1.32 24.26 -12.39
N PHE A 297 -1.61 23.67 -11.23
CA PHE A 297 -1.37 22.23 -11.00
C PHE A 297 -2.64 21.37 -11.02
N GLU A 298 -3.81 21.94 -10.79
CA GLU A 298 -5.08 21.23 -10.82
C GLU A 298 -5.43 20.66 -12.21
N PRO A 299 -5.22 21.40 -13.33
CA PRO A 299 -5.57 20.89 -14.66
C PRO A 299 -4.85 19.59 -15.04
N GLY A 300 -3.63 19.37 -14.56
CA GLY A 300 -2.89 18.13 -14.82
C GLY A 300 -3.53 16.92 -14.14
N PHE A 301 -4.03 17.09 -12.93
CA PHE A 301 -4.74 16.04 -12.19
C PHE A 301 -6.06 15.69 -12.87
N HIS A 302 -6.86 16.70 -13.24
CA HIS A 302 -8.13 16.48 -13.96
C HIS A 302 -7.93 15.83 -15.32
N ARG A 303 -6.87 16.19 -16.08
CA ARG A 303 -6.57 15.51 -17.35
C ARG A 303 -6.23 14.03 -17.17
N LEU A 304 -5.48 13.67 -16.12
CA LEU A 304 -5.21 12.27 -15.81
C LEU A 304 -6.51 11.53 -15.50
N LEU A 305 -7.40 12.10 -14.68
CA LEU A 305 -8.67 11.48 -14.33
C LEU A 305 -9.64 11.39 -15.51
N ALA A 306 -9.68 12.41 -16.38
CA ALA A 306 -10.49 12.42 -17.59
C ALA A 306 -10.09 11.30 -18.57
N ASP A 307 -8.79 11.03 -18.72
CA ASP A 307 -8.32 9.87 -19.52
C ASP A 307 -8.76 8.52 -18.92
N LEU A 308 -9.12 8.48 -17.64
CA LEU A 308 -9.72 7.33 -16.96
C LEU A 308 -11.26 7.39 -16.95
N GLY A 309 -11.86 8.38 -17.62
CA GLY A 309 -13.31 8.60 -17.66
C GLY A 309 -13.89 9.07 -16.33
N ILE A 310 -13.14 9.89 -15.58
CA ILE A 310 -13.56 10.48 -14.31
C ILE A 310 -13.43 12.00 -14.42
N GLU A 311 -14.55 12.69 -14.55
CA GLU A 311 -14.63 14.16 -14.61
C GLU A 311 -15.45 14.73 -13.44
N SER A 312 -16.17 13.87 -12.71
CA SER A 312 -17.13 14.28 -11.69
C SER A 312 -17.31 13.25 -10.59
N PHE A 313 -17.96 13.66 -9.49
CA PHE A 313 -18.41 12.75 -8.44
C PHE A 313 -19.34 11.64 -8.96
N ALA A 314 -20.23 11.97 -9.90
CA ALA A 314 -21.13 10.99 -10.50
C ALA A 314 -20.35 9.87 -11.22
N ASP A 315 -19.19 10.17 -11.81
CA ASP A 315 -18.33 9.16 -12.42
C ASP A 315 -17.68 8.27 -11.37
N LEU A 316 -17.23 8.85 -10.25
CA LEU A 316 -16.72 8.09 -9.11
C LEU A 316 -17.77 7.17 -8.50
N GLN A 317 -19.03 7.60 -8.42
CA GLN A 317 -20.14 6.74 -7.97
C GLN A 317 -20.33 5.55 -8.91
N ARG A 318 -20.43 5.79 -10.23
CA ARG A 318 -20.56 4.71 -11.23
C ARG A 318 -19.36 3.76 -11.22
N ARG A 319 -18.15 4.30 -11.06
CA ARG A 319 -16.92 3.52 -10.89
C ARG A 319 -16.95 2.69 -9.60
N GLY A 320 -17.45 3.26 -8.51
CA GLY A 320 -17.64 2.55 -7.24
C GLY A 320 -18.66 1.41 -7.32
N GLU A 321 -19.75 1.61 -8.06
CA GLU A 321 -20.74 0.56 -8.36
C GLU A 321 -20.11 -0.57 -9.17
N ARG A 322 -19.35 -0.26 -10.22
CA ARG A 322 -18.58 -1.27 -10.98
C ARG A 322 -17.65 -2.10 -10.10
N VAL A 323 -16.94 -1.46 -9.16
CA VAL A 323 -16.09 -2.17 -8.19
C VAL A 323 -16.94 -3.09 -7.29
N ARG A 324 -18.10 -2.62 -6.83
CA ARG A 324 -19.03 -3.41 -5.99
C ARG A 324 -19.56 -4.63 -6.73
N ASP A 325 -20.00 -4.45 -7.97
CA ASP A 325 -20.53 -5.51 -8.84
C ASP A 325 -19.44 -6.51 -9.25
N PHE A 326 -18.18 -6.11 -9.21
CA PHE A 326 -17.03 -6.97 -9.44
C PHE A 326 -16.65 -7.82 -8.22
N LEU A 327 -17.15 -7.52 -7.01
CA LEU A 327 -16.78 -8.28 -5.80
C LEU A 327 -17.20 -9.76 -5.84
N PRO A 328 -18.40 -10.15 -6.33
CA PRO A 328 -18.75 -11.56 -6.45
C PRO A 328 -17.80 -12.36 -7.37
N PRO A 329 -17.57 -11.98 -8.66
CA PRO A 329 -16.65 -12.75 -9.49
C PRO A 329 -15.19 -12.70 -9.00
N LEU A 330 -14.78 -11.63 -8.31
CA LEU A 330 -13.49 -11.57 -7.63
C LEU A 330 -13.38 -12.62 -6.51
N TRP A 331 -14.46 -12.81 -5.75
CA TRP A 331 -14.52 -13.83 -4.71
C TRP A 331 -14.39 -15.23 -5.32
N ASP A 332 -15.12 -15.53 -6.40
CA ASP A 332 -15.06 -16.83 -7.07
C ASP A 332 -13.63 -17.18 -7.53
N VAL A 333 -12.90 -16.19 -8.08
CA VAL A 333 -11.49 -16.37 -8.47
C VAL A 333 -10.60 -16.61 -7.24
N ALA A 334 -10.82 -15.88 -6.16
CA ALA A 334 -10.07 -16.08 -4.93
C ALA A 334 -10.32 -17.47 -4.32
N GLU A 335 -11.56 -17.95 -4.31
CA GLU A 335 -11.90 -19.30 -3.87
C GLU A 335 -11.21 -20.37 -4.72
N ALA A 336 -11.20 -20.18 -6.04
CA ALA A 336 -10.49 -21.08 -6.96
C ALA A 336 -8.98 -21.10 -6.68
N ILE A 337 -8.35 -19.95 -6.42
CA ILE A 337 -6.94 -19.87 -6.03
C ILE A 337 -6.72 -20.59 -4.69
N ILE A 338 -7.55 -20.32 -3.67
CA ILE A 338 -7.44 -20.95 -2.35
C ILE A 338 -7.58 -22.47 -2.44
N ALA A 339 -8.48 -22.96 -3.29
CA ALA A 339 -8.72 -24.39 -3.48
C ALA A 339 -7.55 -25.08 -4.21
N ALA A 340 -6.92 -24.40 -5.17
CA ALA A 340 -5.85 -24.97 -5.98
C ALA A 340 -4.43 -24.73 -5.41
N ASN A 341 -4.27 -23.83 -4.44
CA ASN A 341 -2.97 -23.52 -3.86
C ASN A 341 -2.48 -24.64 -2.92
N PRO A 342 -1.41 -25.39 -3.26
CA PRO A 342 -0.95 -26.52 -2.45
C PRO A 342 -0.36 -26.10 -1.10
N ALA A 343 0.06 -24.84 -0.93
CA ALA A 343 0.53 -24.34 0.36
C ALA A 343 -0.62 -24.09 1.35
N ILE A 344 -1.88 -24.03 0.88
CA ILE A 344 -3.05 -23.87 1.73
C ILE A 344 -3.59 -25.25 2.12
N ASP A 345 -3.29 -25.62 3.37
CA ASP A 345 -3.51 -26.96 3.93
C ASP A 345 -2.86 -28.09 3.09
N GLY A 346 -1.53 -27.99 2.92
CA GLY A 346 -0.68 -29.02 2.33
C GLY A 346 0.71 -29.09 2.97
N ALA A 347 0.77 -29.61 4.20
CA ALA A 347 1.77 -30.48 4.86
C ALA A 347 1.53 -30.46 6.38
#